data_AF-A0A161X2F7-F1
#
_entry.id   AF-A0A161X2F7-F1
#
_cell.length_a   1.000
_cell.length_b   1.000
_cell.length_c   1.000
_cell.angle_alpha   90.00
_cell.angle_beta   90.00
_cell.angle_gamma   90.00
#
_symmetry.space_group_name_H-M   'P 1'
#
loop_
_entity.id
_entity.type
_entity.pdbx_description
1 polymer ?
#
loop_
_entity_poly.entity_id
_entity_poly.type
_entity_poly.pdbx_seq_one_letter_code
_entity_poly.pdbx_strand_id
1 'polypeptide(L)'
;MDTGSRLTWVIGDSLRREFNYSSHRSSTSGYIKCHSDTCKKIMKTFCNSNDKCMHYTSYADGNHGLQTCIAYDRFVFENDVLDKVIMDIYYKGRGRLFHEDNFYGIFGLSPPYPSFVHRLGDLGAKKFTYYINGKVTDTFHPYARLILGDADIQNGLTTPLHIDGAQYHLDMECIILGEQCLAIDRKIFAKKAHGGGTGVIIDTGSIFTYVAKEAYDGDYIIGYDLENLRLSMTLYKF
;
A
#
# COMPACT_ATOMS: atom_id res chain seq x y z
N MET A 1 -1.22 5.49 4.66
CA MET A 1 -1.76 4.95 3.39
C MET A 1 -0.64 4.18 2.73
N ASP A 2 -0.91 2.99 2.20
CA ASP A 2 0.15 2.09 1.72
C ASP A 2 -0.32 1.35 0.45
N THR A 3 0.24 1.70 -0.70
CA THR A 3 -0.04 1.02 -1.98
C THR A 3 0.66 -0.34 -2.12
N GLY A 4 1.65 -0.64 -1.28
CA GLY A 4 2.32 -1.94 -1.18
C GLY A 4 1.61 -2.95 -0.26
N SER A 5 0.73 -2.49 0.64
CA SER A 5 0.01 -3.36 1.56
C SER A 5 -1.30 -3.91 0.98
N ARG A 6 -1.43 -5.24 1.03
CA ARG A 6 -2.59 -5.98 0.48
C ARG A 6 -3.90 -5.63 1.17
N LEU A 7 -3.90 -5.66 2.50
CA LEU A 7 -5.08 -5.47 3.32
C LEU A 7 -4.95 -4.20 4.14
N THR A 8 -6.02 -3.42 4.16
CA THR A 8 -6.23 -2.43 5.22
C THR A 8 -6.27 -3.17 6.55
N TRP A 9 -5.58 -2.66 7.55
CA TRP A 9 -5.61 -3.22 8.89
C TRP A 9 -5.69 -2.15 9.94
N VAL A 10 -6.34 -2.49 11.05
CA VAL A 10 -6.55 -1.61 12.21
C VAL A 10 -6.05 -2.29 13.47
N ILE A 11 -5.60 -1.51 14.44
CA ILE A 11 -5.27 -2.01 15.78
C ILE A 11 -6.60 -2.27 16.49
N GLY A 12 -6.86 -3.55 16.78
CA GLY A 12 -8.00 -3.99 17.56
C GLY A 12 -7.82 -3.68 19.05
N ASP A 13 -8.91 -3.79 19.82
CA ASP A 13 -8.93 -3.60 21.27
C ASP A 13 -7.69 -4.22 21.94
N SER A 14 -6.82 -3.33 22.44
CA SER A 14 -5.78 -3.65 23.40
C SER A 14 -6.11 -2.82 24.64
N LEU A 15 -5.94 -3.38 25.84
CA LEU A 15 -6.35 -2.82 27.14
C LEU A 15 -5.75 -1.42 27.48
N ARG A 16 -5.06 -0.75 26.56
CA ARG A 16 -4.21 0.42 26.83
C ARG A 16 -4.48 1.65 25.95
N ARG A 17 -5.41 1.61 24.97
CA ARG A 17 -5.73 2.78 24.12
C ARG A 17 -7.23 2.86 23.85
N GLU A 18 -7.85 3.95 24.27
CA GLU A 18 -9.30 4.23 24.17
C GLU A 18 -9.81 4.33 22.72
N PHE A 19 -8.92 4.62 21.77
CA PHE A 19 -9.23 4.83 20.35
C PHE A 19 -8.99 3.61 19.45
N ASN A 20 -8.74 2.42 20.02
CA ASN A 20 -8.58 1.21 19.22
C ASN A 20 -9.93 0.77 18.62
N TYR A 21 -9.87 0.10 17.47
CA TYR A 21 -11.07 -0.41 16.81
C TYR A 21 -11.65 -1.61 17.58
N SER A 22 -12.94 -1.53 17.90
CA SER A 22 -13.67 -2.60 18.57
C SER A 22 -14.76 -3.18 17.66
N SER A 23 -14.48 -4.33 17.06
CA SER A 23 -15.49 -5.06 16.26
C SER A 23 -16.81 -5.30 17.03
N HIS A 24 -16.74 -5.58 18.34
CA HIS A 24 -17.94 -5.83 19.15
C HIS A 24 -18.87 -4.62 19.28
N ARG A 25 -18.36 -3.40 19.04
CA ARG A 25 -19.14 -2.17 19.06
C ARG A 25 -19.75 -1.80 17.71
N SER A 26 -19.40 -2.52 16.64
CA SER A 26 -19.92 -2.30 15.31
C SER A 26 -20.95 -3.37 14.93
N SER A 27 -22.18 -2.94 14.67
CA SER A 27 -23.29 -3.82 14.25
C SER A 27 -23.15 -4.33 12.81
N THR A 28 -22.24 -3.75 12.03
CA THR A 28 -21.94 -4.14 10.65
C THR A 28 -20.69 -4.99 10.52
N SER A 29 -19.97 -5.17 11.63
CA SER A 29 -18.74 -5.94 11.63
C SER A 29 -18.99 -7.45 11.74
N GLY A 30 -18.05 -8.22 11.22
CA GLY A 30 -18.01 -9.66 11.43
C GLY A 30 -16.64 -10.23 11.12
N TYR A 31 -16.37 -11.42 11.68
CA TYR A 31 -15.14 -12.15 11.36
C TYR A 31 -15.34 -13.05 10.13
N ILE A 32 -14.31 -13.17 9.32
CA ILE A 32 -14.29 -14.15 8.23
C ILE A 32 -14.05 -15.54 8.83
N LYS A 33 -14.95 -16.49 8.51
CA LYS A 33 -14.80 -17.89 8.93
C LYS A 33 -13.64 -18.56 8.21
N CYS A 34 -12.92 -19.44 8.89
CA CYS A 34 -11.68 -19.99 8.36
C CYS A 34 -11.88 -20.80 7.06
N HIS A 35 -12.97 -21.54 6.96
CA HIS A 35 -13.23 -22.40 5.80
C HIS A 35 -14.04 -21.71 4.69
N SER A 36 -14.29 -20.40 4.82
CA SER A 36 -14.98 -19.62 3.80
C SER A 36 -14.16 -19.45 2.53
N ASP A 37 -14.82 -19.26 1.40
CA ASP A 37 -14.15 -19.00 0.12
C ASP A 37 -13.34 -17.71 0.13
N THR A 38 -13.77 -16.72 0.92
CA THR A 38 -13.00 -15.48 1.15
C THR A 38 -11.65 -15.78 1.80
N CYS A 39 -11.63 -16.60 2.86
CA CYS A 39 -10.39 -16.96 3.56
C CYS A 39 -9.42 -17.70 2.63
N LYS A 40 -9.92 -18.68 1.86
CA LYS A 40 -9.10 -19.48 0.93
C LYS A 40 -8.44 -18.67 -0.19
N LYS A 41 -9.02 -17.51 -0.54
CA LYS A 41 -8.50 -16.62 -1.58
C LYS A 41 -7.43 -15.66 -1.07
N ILE A 42 -7.27 -15.51 0.24
CA ILE A 42 -6.20 -14.71 0.84
C ILE A 42 -4.96 -15.59 0.97
N MET A 43 -3.81 -15.08 0.56
CA MET A 43 -2.55 -15.80 0.70
C MET A 43 -2.10 -15.82 2.16
N LYS A 44 -1.38 -16.88 2.58
CA LYS A 44 -0.78 -16.99 3.93
C LYS A 44 -1.79 -16.90 5.07
N THR A 45 -2.99 -17.47 4.88
CA THR A 45 -3.99 -17.60 5.94
C THR A 45 -3.86 -18.88 6.75
N PHE A 46 -4.36 -18.85 7.99
CA PHE A 46 -4.47 -20.02 8.87
C PHE A 46 -5.72 -19.90 9.77
N CYS A 47 -6.13 -20.99 10.41
CA CYS A 47 -7.26 -20.98 11.34
C CYS A 47 -6.80 -20.80 12.78
N ASN A 48 -7.54 -20.02 13.56
CA ASN A 48 -7.46 -20.11 15.01
C ASN A 48 -8.47 -21.12 15.57
N SER A 49 -8.41 -21.36 16.88
CA SER A 49 -9.29 -22.30 17.60
C SER A 49 -10.78 -21.92 17.60
N ASN A 50 -11.12 -20.69 17.21
CA ASN A 50 -12.48 -20.16 17.18
C ASN A 50 -13.07 -20.11 15.75
N ASP A 51 -12.51 -20.89 14.81
CA ASP A 51 -12.88 -20.89 13.37
C ASP A 51 -12.77 -19.50 12.70
N LYS A 52 -11.91 -18.62 13.21
CA LYS A 52 -11.61 -17.33 12.55
C LYS A 52 -10.45 -17.50 11.58
N CYS A 53 -10.59 -16.88 10.42
CA CYS A 53 -9.52 -16.75 9.45
C CYS A 53 -8.47 -15.76 9.96
N MET A 54 -7.23 -16.21 10.07
CA MET A 54 -6.08 -15.42 10.48
C MET A 54 -5.17 -15.18 9.28
N HIS A 55 -4.43 -14.07 9.30
CA HIS A 55 -3.48 -13.71 8.26
C HIS A 55 -2.12 -13.37 8.86
N TYR A 56 -1.06 -13.66 8.11
CA TYR A 56 0.31 -13.35 8.47
C TYR A 56 0.89 -12.29 7.52
N THR A 57 1.12 -11.08 8.06
CA THR A 57 1.71 -9.97 7.31
C THR A 57 3.18 -9.78 7.67
N SER A 58 3.97 -9.37 6.68
CA SER A 58 5.38 -9.00 6.82
C SER A 58 5.68 -7.81 5.91
N TYR A 59 6.35 -6.81 6.46
CA TYR A 59 6.79 -5.62 5.74
C TYR A 59 8.27 -5.72 5.35
N ALA A 60 8.65 -4.95 4.33
CA ALA A 60 10.01 -4.94 3.78
C ALA A 60 11.05 -4.33 4.73
N ASP A 61 10.61 -3.51 5.69
CA ASP A 61 11.42 -2.88 6.74
C ASP A 61 11.87 -3.86 7.85
N GLY A 62 11.54 -5.15 7.72
CA GLY A 62 11.86 -6.16 8.73
C GLY A 62 10.78 -6.34 9.79
N ASN A 63 9.69 -5.58 9.74
CA ASN A 63 8.52 -5.82 10.59
C ASN A 63 7.78 -7.07 10.13
N HIS A 64 8.17 -8.20 10.70
CA HIS A 64 7.61 -9.52 10.44
C HIS A 64 6.71 -9.95 11.59
N GLY A 65 5.82 -10.91 11.34
CA GLY A 65 5.16 -11.62 12.44
C GLY A 65 3.78 -11.13 12.82
N LEU A 66 3.15 -10.28 12.01
CA LEU A 66 1.84 -9.72 12.35
C LEU A 66 0.76 -10.76 12.11
N GLN A 67 0.28 -11.34 13.20
CA GLN A 67 -0.89 -12.18 13.19
C GLN A 67 -2.13 -11.31 13.40
N THR A 68 -3.00 -11.31 12.39
CA THR A 68 -4.23 -10.52 12.36
C THR A 68 -5.43 -11.45 12.21
N CYS A 69 -6.57 -11.09 12.80
CA CYS A 69 -7.83 -11.75 12.45
C CYS A 69 -8.41 -11.04 11.23
N ILE A 70 -8.80 -11.78 10.21
CA ILE A 70 -9.49 -11.20 9.06
C ILE A 70 -10.95 -10.97 9.45
N ALA A 71 -11.41 -9.75 9.22
CA ALA A 71 -12.77 -9.31 9.48
C ALA A 71 -13.32 -8.55 8.27
N TYR A 72 -14.58 -8.17 8.36
CA TYR A 72 -15.17 -7.16 7.51
C TYR A 72 -15.93 -6.16 8.36
N ASP A 73 -16.03 -4.92 7.87
CA ASP A 73 -16.93 -3.92 8.42
C ASP A 73 -17.33 -2.91 7.34
N ARG A 74 -18.12 -1.91 7.73
CA ARG A 74 -18.48 -0.74 6.95
C ARG A 74 -17.41 0.33 7.07
N PHE A 75 -17.00 0.89 5.93
CA PHE A 75 -16.20 2.10 5.86
C PHE A 75 -17.08 3.25 5.37
N VAL A 76 -16.95 4.41 5.99
CA VAL A 76 -17.69 5.62 5.64
C VAL A 76 -16.68 6.70 5.27
N PHE A 77 -16.79 7.25 4.07
CA PHE A 77 -15.95 8.34 3.57
C PHE A 77 -16.86 9.51 3.23
N GLU A 78 -16.88 10.54 4.08
CA GLU A 78 -17.80 11.67 3.94
C GLU A 78 -19.27 11.18 3.82
N ASN A 79 -19.84 11.20 2.62
CA ASN A 79 -21.20 10.74 2.33
C ASN A 79 -21.27 9.34 1.72
N ASP A 80 -20.14 8.74 1.36
CA ASP A 80 -20.05 7.44 0.71
C ASP A 80 -19.91 6.31 1.74
N VAL A 81 -20.60 5.21 1.47
CA VAL A 81 -20.63 4.04 2.35
C VAL A 81 -20.19 2.80 1.59
N LEU A 82 -19.14 2.15 2.08
CA LEU A 82 -18.66 0.87 1.57
C LEU A 82 -18.93 -0.22 2.59
N ASP A 83 -19.87 -1.11 2.26
CA ASP A 83 -20.22 -2.24 3.12
C ASP A 83 -19.35 -3.47 2.88
N LYS A 84 -19.12 -4.23 3.97
CA LYS A 84 -18.36 -5.48 3.99
C LYS A 84 -16.94 -5.34 3.44
N VAL A 85 -16.27 -4.22 3.68
CA VAL A 85 -14.85 -4.05 3.36
C VAL A 85 -14.06 -5.06 4.19
N ILE A 86 -13.28 -5.91 3.52
CA ILE A 86 -12.43 -6.90 4.19
C ILE A 86 -11.18 -6.20 4.70
N MET A 87 -10.86 -6.43 5.96
CA MET A 87 -9.73 -5.83 6.64
C MET A 87 -9.14 -6.78 7.67
N ASP A 88 -7.94 -6.46 8.13
CA ASP A 88 -7.24 -7.17 9.19
C ASP A 88 -7.41 -6.43 10.52
N ILE A 89 -7.72 -7.18 11.59
CA ILE A 89 -7.70 -6.67 12.96
C ILE A 89 -6.43 -7.20 13.62
N TYR A 90 -5.50 -6.28 13.88
CA TYR A 90 -4.28 -6.57 14.60
C TYR A 90 -4.53 -6.50 16.11
N TYR A 91 -4.51 -7.67 16.76
CA TYR A 91 -4.49 -7.74 18.22
C TYR A 91 -3.04 -7.76 18.67
N LYS A 92 -2.65 -6.79 19.50
CA LYS A 92 -1.27 -6.59 19.95
C LYS A 92 -0.67 -7.90 20.53
N GLY A 93 0.20 -8.54 19.75
CA GLY A 93 1.11 -9.63 20.17
C GLY A 93 2.55 -9.13 20.32
N ARG A 94 3.53 -10.05 20.52
CA ARG A 94 4.98 -9.76 20.71
C ARG A 94 5.69 -9.18 19.46
N GLY A 95 4.99 -8.42 18.62
CA GLY A 95 5.56 -7.67 17.51
C GLY A 95 5.79 -6.22 17.92
N ARG A 96 7.00 -5.72 17.69
CA ARG A 96 7.29 -4.28 17.78
C ARG A 96 6.70 -3.64 16.52
N LEU A 97 5.53 -3.03 16.63
CA LEU A 97 5.04 -2.17 15.58
C LEU A 97 4.94 -0.74 16.08
N PHE A 98 5.50 0.15 15.26
CA PHE A 98 5.30 1.59 15.19
C PHE A 98 5.25 2.29 16.56
N HIS A 99 6.39 2.86 16.96
CA HIS A 99 6.54 3.76 18.10
C HIS A 99 5.99 5.17 17.79
N GLU A 100 4.81 5.24 17.18
CA GLU A 100 4.17 6.51 16.86
C GLU A 100 2.90 6.68 17.70
N ASP A 101 2.84 7.81 18.41
CA ASP A 101 1.60 8.29 19.00
C ASP A 101 0.63 8.63 17.87
N ASN A 102 -0.64 8.21 17.99
CA ASN A 102 -1.71 8.37 16.99
C ASN A 102 -1.67 7.46 15.74
N PHE A 103 -0.88 6.39 15.75
CA PHE A 103 -0.96 5.36 14.71
C PHE A 103 -1.97 4.26 15.08
N TYR A 104 -3.00 4.06 14.24
CA TYR A 104 -4.10 3.11 14.47
C TYR A 104 -4.18 1.96 13.45
N GLY A 105 -3.27 1.94 12.48
CA GLY A 105 -3.25 0.92 11.44
C GLY A 105 -2.78 1.46 10.09
N ILE A 106 -2.89 0.63 9.05
CA ILE A 106 -2.54 0.99 7.68
C ILE A 106 -3.76 0.88 6.79
N PHE A 107 -3.98 1.91 6.00
CA PHE A 107 -4.95 1.89 4.92
C PHE A 107 -4.28 1.36 3.64
N GLY A 108 -4.56 0.10 3.31
CA GLY A 108 -3.92 -0.65 2.23
C GLY A 108 -4.61 -0.43 0.89
N LEU A 109 -3.85 -0.08 -0.14
CA LEU A 109 -4.33 0.28 -1.47
C LEU A 109 -3.80 -0.64 -2.58
N SER A 110 -3.32 -1.83 -2.23
CA SER A 110 -2.88 -2.82 -3.20
C SER A 110 -4.06 -3.43 -4.00
N PRO A 111 -3.85 -3.87 -5.26
CA PRO A 111 -4.94 -4.27 -6.15
C PRO A 111 -5.59 -5.65 -5.91
N PRO A 112 -4.95 -6.71 -5.35
CA PRO A 112 -5.52 -8.06 -5.39
C PRO A 112 -6.75 -8.28 -4.52
N TYR A 113 -7.58 -9.24 -4.91
CA TYR A 113 -8.66 -9.72 -4.05
C TYR A 113 -8.13 -10.46 -2.80
N PRO A 114 -8.79 -10.31 -1.63
CA PRO A 114 -9.65 -9.20 -1.26
C PRO A 114 -8.78 -8.02 -0.81
N SER A 115 -9.01 -6.84 -1.37
CA SER A 115 -8.42 -5.59 -0.89
C SER A 115 -9.49 -4.50 -0.91
N PHE A 116 -9.18 -3.36 -0.28
CA PHE A 116 -10.03 -2.18 -0.36
C PHE A 116 -10.24 -1.74 -1.81
N VAL A 117 -9.17 -1.71 -2.62
CA VAL A 117 -9.23 -1.33 -4.04
C VAL A 117 -10.08 -2.31 -4.86
N HIS A 118 -10.00 -3.62 -4.57
CA HIS A 118 -10.90 -4.57 -5.22
C HIS A 118 -12.37 -4.28 -4.89
N ARG A 119 -12.69 -3.99 -3.62
CA ARG A 119 -14.06 -3.67 -3.20
C ARG A 119 -14.56 -2.35 -3.75
N LEU A 120 -13.68 -1.37 -3.99
CA LEU A 120 -14.01 -0.18 -4.77
C LEU A 120 -14.40 -0.52 -6.21
N GLY A 121 -13.66 -1.44 -6.83
CA GLY A 121 -13.95 -1.96 -8.17
C GLY A 121 -15.35 -2.57 -8.29
N ASP A 122 -15.79 -3.32 -7.28
CA ASP A 122 -17.16 -3.90 -7.23
C ASP A 122 -18.26 -2.82 -7.26
N LEU A 123 -17.94 -1.59 -6.82
CA LEU A 123 -18.85 -0.43 -6.82
C LEU A 123 -18.67 0.47 -8.05
N GLY A 124 -17.85 0.04 -9.02
CA GLY A 124 -17.62 0.76 -10.28
C GLY A 124 -16.45 1.74 -10.26
N ALA A 125 -15.80 1.97 -9.11
CA ALA A 125 -14.61 2.80 -9.02
C ALA A 125 -13.37 2.03 -9.52
N LYS A 126 -12.85 2.43 -10.68
CA LYS A 126 -11.72 1.74 -11.34
C LYS A 126 -10.36 2.36 -11.04
N LYS A 127 -10.34 3.49 -10.34
CA LYS A 127 -9.15 4.31 -10.11
C LYS A 127 -9.22 4.92 -8.72
N PHE A 128 -8.07 5.35 -8.24
CA PHE A 128 -7.94 6.27 -7.12
C PHE A 128 -6.80 7.22 -7.44
N THR A 129 -6.79 8.38 -6.79
CA THR A 129 -5.74 9.39 -6.96
C THR A 129 -5.34 9.89 -5.58
N TYR A 130 -4.04 10.00 -5.33
CA TYR A 130 -3.53 10.59 -4.10
C TYR A 130 -2.69 11.84 -4.42
N TYR A 131 -2.91 12.88 -3.65
CA TYR A 131 -2.07 14.07 -3.58
C TYR A 131 -1.31 14.00 -2.27
N ILE A 132 -0.01 13.81 -2.34
CA ILE A 132 0.89 13.87 -1.18
C ILE A 132 1.69 15.16 -1.36
N ASN A 133 1.51 16.11 -0.46
CA ASN A 133 2.24 17.37 -0.46
C ASN A 133 2.58 17.75 0.98
N GLY A 134 3.67 18.47 1.16
CA GLY A 134 4.20 18.84 2.46
C GLY A 134 5.28 17.88 2.97
N LYS A 135 5.81 18.20 4.15
CA LYS A 135 6.78 17.32 4.83
C LYS A 135 6.05 16.06 5.31
N VAL A 136 6.71 14.90 5.27
CA VAL A 136 6.15 13.63 5.79
C VAL A 136 5.71 13.75 7.26
N THR A 137 6.30 14.70 8.01
CA THR A 137 5.95 15.00 9.41
C THR A 137 4.71 15.87 9.59
N ASP A 138 4.19 16.49 8.52
CA ASP A 138 2.99 17.32 8.56
C ASP A 138 1.75 16.44 8.36
N THR A 139 1.17 16.00 9.48
CA THR A 139 0.02 15.10 9.51
C THR A 139 -1.31 15.78 9.14
N PHE A 140 -1.34 17.11 8.97
CA PHE A 140 -2.54 17.88 8.66
C PHE A 140 -2.34 18.85 7.50
N HIS A 141 -1.71 18.38 6.43
CA HIS A 141 -1.54 19.20 5.24
C HIS A 141 -2.88 19.39 4.50
N PRO A 142 -3.39 20.61 4.31
CA PRO A 142 -4.74 20.88 3.80
C PRO A 142 -4.94 20.43 2.33
N TYR A 143 -3.84 20.18 1.62
CA TYR A 143 -3.85 19.72 0.23
C TYR A 143 -3.62 18.21 0.08
N ALA A 144 -3.31 17.49 1.17
CA ALA A 144 -3.17 16.05 1.11
C ALA A 144 -4.56 15.41 0.96
N ARG A 145 -4.80 14.71 -0.15
CA ARG A 145 -6.12 14.15 -0.48
C ARG A 145 -6.02 12.79 -1.13
N LEU A 146 -6.90 11.88 -0.74
CA LEU A 146 -7.17 10.63 -1.45
C LEU A 146 -8.55 10.74 -2.10
N ILE A 147 -8.60 10.62 -3.42
CA ILE A 147 -9.83 10.59 -4.21
C ILE A 147 -10.06 9.15 -4.65
N LEU A 148 -11.23 8.61 -4.32
CA LEU A 148 -11.65 7.27 -4.73
C LEU A 148 -12.58 7.41 -5.94
N GLY A 149 -12.23 6.79 -7.06
CA GLY A 149 -12.89 7.01 -8.35
C GLY A 149 -12.11 7.94 -9.27
N ASP A 150 -12.82 8.59 -10.19
CA ASP A 150 -12.22 9.51 -11.16
C ASP A 150 -11.91 10.86 -10.51
N ALA A 151 -10.67 11.31 -10.66
CA ALA A 151 -10.24 12.66 -10.31
C ALA A 151 -10.18 13.53 -11.56
N ASP A 152 -10.52 14.81 -11.43
CA ASP A 152 -10.31 15.80 -12.50
C ASP A 152 -8.82 16.16 -12.58
N ILE A 153 -8.07 15.37 -13.35
CA ILE A 153 -6.64 15.58 -13.60
C ILE A 153 -6.50 16.31 -14.94
N GLN A 154 -6.27 17.62 -14.88
CA GLN A 154 -5.95 18.41 -16.06
C GLN A 154 -4.46 18.27 -16.42
N ASN A 155 -4.17 17.98 -17.68
CA ASN A 155 -2.80 17.89 -18.23
C ASN A 155 -1.90 16.79 -17.60
N GLY A 156 -2.49 15.70 -17.12
CA GLY A 156 -1.73 14.54 -16.64
C GLY A 156 -1.06 13.78 -17.78
N LEU A 157 0.17 13.33 -17.56
CA LEU A 157 0.84 12.40 -18.45
C LEU A 157 0.56 10.96 -18.00
N THR A 158 0.39 10.03 -18.95
CA THR A 158 0.05 8.63 -18.66
C THR A 158 1.15 7.67 -19.10
N THR A 159 1.36 6.62 -18.31
CA THR A 159 2.27 5.51 -18.57
C THR A 159 1.52 4.19 -18.28
N PRO A 160 1.85 3.08 -18.94
CA PRO A 160 1.35 1.77 -18.59
C PRO A 160 1.61 1.45 -17.11
N LEU A 161 0.56 1.01 -16.44
CA LEU A 161 0.60 0.50 -15.07
C LEU A 161 0.45 -1.02 -15.12
N HIS A 162 1.43 -1.73 -14.56
CA HIS A 162 1.41 -3.18 -14.49
C HIS A 162 1.06 -3.61 -13.07
N ILE A 163 0.09 -4.52 -12.94
CA ILE A 163 -0.24 -5.13 -11.66
C ILE A 163 0.42 -6.49 -11.60
N ASP A 164 1.31 -6.68 -10.62
CA ASP A 164 1.88 -7.99 -10.33
C ASP A 164 1.88 -8.28 -8.83
N GLY A 165 1.34 -9.45 -8.47
CA GLY A 165 1.11 -9.79 -7.08
C GLY A 165 0.34 -8.66 -6.39
N ALA A 166 0.92 -8.11 -5.33
CA ALA A 166 0.34 -7.02 -4.54
C ALA A 166 0.90 -5.62 -4.89
N GLN A 167 1.59 -5.48 -6.02
CA GLN A 167 2.39 -4.28 -6.31
C GLN A 167 1.97 -3.60 -7.62
N TYR A 168 2.11 -2.28 -7.63
CA TYR A 168 1.97 -1.43 -8.80
C TYR A 168 3.35 -1.21 -9.43
N HIS A 169 3.53 -1.72 -10.65
CA HIS A 169 4.77 -1.67 -11.39
C HIS A 169 4.69 -0.70 -12.56
N LEU A 170 5.82 -0.06 -12.84
CA LEU A 170 5.99 0.89 -13.92
C LEU A 170 7.15 0.48 -14.83
N ASP A 171 7.12 0.98 -16.06
CA ASP A 171 8.26 0.93 -16.97
C ASP A 171 9.10 2.20 -16.82
N MET A 172 10.35 2.07 -16.40
CA MET A 172 11.32 3.17 -16.32
C MET A 172 12.42 3.00 -17.36
N GLU A 173 12.68 4.07 -18.13
CA GLU A 173 13.73 4.06 -19.14
C GLU A 173 15.07 4.54 -18.59
N CYS A 174 15.05 5.64 -17.83
CA CYS A 174 16.19 6.15 -17.12
C CYS A 174 15.83 7.20 -16.06
N ILE A 175 16.81 7.50 -15.24
CA ILE A 175 16.78 8.61 -14.29
C ILE A 175 17.49 9.79 -14.95
N ILE A 176 16.85 10.97 -14.95
CA ILE A 176 17.44 12.19 -15.50
C ILE A 176 17.93 13.07 -14.36
N LEU A 177 19.18 13.54 -14.49
CA LEU A 177 19.80 14.48 -13.58
C LEU A 177 20.32 15.67 -14.39
N GLY A 178 19.80 16.87 -14.10
CA GLY A 178 19.95 18.02 -14.99
C GLY A 178 19.28 17.73 -16.34
N GLU A 179 20.09 17.66 -17.39
CA GLU A 179 19.65 17.33 -18.76
C GLU A 179 20.12 15.94 -19.22
N GLN A 180 20.80 15.19 -18.34
CA GLN A 180 21.44 13.94 -18.69
C GLN A 180 20.68 12.73 -18.14
N CYS A 181 20.32 11.82 -19.04
CA CYS A 181 19.89 10.47 -18.71
C CYS A 181 21.10 9.67 -18.19
N LEU A 182 21.04 9.24 -16.92
CA LEU A 182 22.13 8.51 -16.29
C LEU A 182 22.39 7.19 -17.03
N ALA A 183 23.66 6.82 -17.19
CA ALA A 183 24.09 5.64 -17.93
C ALA A 183 23.90 4.33 -17.14
N ILE A 184 22.72 4.15 -16.56
CA ILE A 184 22.31 2.98 -15.80
C ILE A 184 21.81 1.92 -16.81
N ASP A 185 22.27 0.67 -16.69
CA ASP A 185 21.74 -0.41 -17.52
C ASP A 185 20.23 -0.57 -17.26
N ARG A 186 19.41 -0.42 -18.31
CA ARG A 186 17.95 -0.55 -18.24
C ARG A 186 17.49 -1.87 -17.62
N LYS A 187 18.29 -2.93 -17.73
CA LYS A 187 18.00 -4.24 -17.09
C LYS A 187 17.91 -4.16 -15.57
N ILE A 188 18.48 -3.13 -14.96
CA ILE A 188 18.36 -2.87 -13.52
C ILE A 188 16.91 -2.50 -13.14
N PHE A 189 16.23 -1.75 -14.01
CA PHE A 189 14.81 -1.38 -13.81
C PHE A 189 13.85 -2.50 -14.22
N ALA A 190 14.34 -3.50 -14.96
CA ALA A 190 13.49 -4.58 -15.43
C ALA A 190 13.06 -5.48 -14.27
N LYS A 191 11.77 -5.81 -14.25
CA LYS A 191 11.23 -6.85 -13.39
C LYS A 191 11.83 -8.20 -13.78
N LYS A 192 12.33 -8.96 -12.81
CA LYS A 192 12.85 -10.31 -13.01
C LYS A 192 11.74 -11.34 -12.83
N ALA A 193 11.76 -12.42 -13.63
CA ALA A 193 10.77 -13.49 -13.55
C ALA A 193 10.78 -14.24 -12.21
N HIS A 194 11.93 -14.25 -11.53
CA HIS A 194 12.14 -14.87 -10.23
C HIS A 194 12.84 -13.87 -9.30
N GLY A 195 12.25 -13.60 -8.14
CA GLY A 195 12.75 -12.66 -7.14
C GLY A 195 11.77 -11.53 -6.86
N GLY A 196 11.29 -11.46 -5.61
CA GLY A 196 10.54 -10.30 -5.13
C GLY A 196 11.44 -9.06 -5.05
N GLY A 197 10.85 -7.87 -5.12
CA GLY A 197 11.59 -6.61 -4.99
C GLY A 197 12.44 -6.22 -6.20
N THR A 198 12.05 -6.68 -7.39
CA THR A 198 12.66 -6.25 -8.67
C THR A 198 11.62 -5.48 -9.49
N GLY A 199 12.08 -4.71 -10.48
CA GLY A 199 11.20 -3.79 -11.21
C GLY A 199 11.11 -2.44 -10.51
N VAL A 200 10.25 -1.57 -11.05
CA VAL A 200 9.98 -0.23 -10.51
C VAL A 200 8.62 -0.24 -9.86
N ILE A 201 8.59 -0.12 -8.54
CA ILE A 201 7.37 -0.23 -7.73
C ILE A 201 6.97 1.16 -7.23
N ILE A 202 5.68 1.48 -7.31
CA ILE A 202 5.12 2.65 -6.62
C ILE A 202 4.57 2.23 -5.27
N ASP A 203 5.16 2.76 -4.20
CA ASP A 203 4.80 2.42 -2.84
C ASP A 203 4.69 3.65 -1.93
N THR A 204 3.46 4.07 -1.59
CA THR A 204 3.22 5.16 -0.64
C THR A 204 3.52 4.76 0.81
N GLY A 205 3.69 3.47 1.10
CA GLY A 205 4.14 2.96 2.39
C GLY A 205 5.65 3.09 2.59
N SER A 206 6.41 3.40 1.53
CA SER A 206 7.84 3.66 1.59
C SER A 206 8.13 5.15 1.77
N ILE A 207 8.86 5.50 2.83
CA ILE A 207 9.24 6.90 3.12
C ILE A 207 10.29 7.43 2.12
N PHE A 208 11.14 6.54 1.61
CA PHE A 208 12.21 6.89 0.67
C PHE A 208 12.05 6.16 -0.67
N THR A 209 12.62 6.74 -1.72
CA THR A 209 12.87 6.04 -2.97
C THR A 209 14.10 5.15 -2.80
N TYR A 210 13.91 3.84 -2.93
CA TYR A 210 15.02 2.88 -2.93
C TYR A 210 15.41 2.57 -4.37
N VAL A 211 16.70 2.66 -4.65
CA VAL A 211 17.28 2.28 -5.95
C VAL A 211 18.22 1.10 -5.76
N ALA A 212 18.34 0.26 -6.80
CA ALA A 212 19.29 -0.85 -6.77
C ALA A 212 20.71 -0.34 -6.53
N LYS A 213 21.52 -1.11 -5.79
CA LYS A 213 22.87 -0.72 -5.41
C LYS A 213 23.72 -0.40 -6.64
N GLU A 214 23.56 -1.15 -7.71
CA GLU A 214 24.24 -0.96 -8.99
C GLU A 214 23.90 0.38 -9.66
N ALA A 215 22.68 0.88 -9.48
CA ALA A 215 22.28 2.21 -9.94
C ALA A 215 22.79 3.32 -9.01
N TYR A 216 22.92 3.05 -7.71
CA TYR A 216 23.34 4.01 -6.70
C TYR A 216 24.87 4.22 -6.67
N ASP A 217 25.63 3.12 -6.63
CA ASP A 217 27.08 3.10 -6.41
C ASP A 217 27.92 3.55 -7.60
N GLY A 218 27.37 3.59 -8.81
CA GLY A 218 28.14 3.89 -10.01
C GLY A 218 28.56 5.36 -10.15
N ASP A 219 28.71 6.09 -9.04
CA ASP A 219 28.91 7.56 -8.96
C ASP A 219 27.83 8.38 -9.69
N TYR A 220 26.70 7.76 -10.06
CA TYR A 220 25.66 8.41 -10.86
C TYR A 220 24.71 9.30 -10.04
N ILE A 221 24.55 9.00 -8.75
CA ILE A 221 23.61 9.68 -7.84
C ILE A 221 24.36 10.30 -6.63
N ILE A 222 25.57 9.82 -6.33
CA ILE A 222 26.36 10.27 -5.18
C ILE A 222 27.10 11.56 -5.54
N GLY A 223 26.68 12.68 -4.95
CA GLY A 223 27.33 14.00 -5.12
C GLY A 223 26.43 15.11 -5.67
N TYR A 224 25.17 14.80 -6.00
CA TYR A 224 24.22 15.77 -6.53
C TYR A 224 23.14 16.14 -5.52
N ASP A 225 22.68 17.39 -5.63
CA ASP A 225 21.51 17.87 -4.93
C ASP A 225 20.26 17.11 -5.42
N LEU A 226 19.71 16.29 -4.53
CA LEU A 226 18.54 15.46 -4.79
C LEU A 226 17.27 16.30 -5.07
N GLU A 227 17.31 17.62 -4.83
CA GLU A 227 16.22 18.54 -5.19
C GLU A 227 15.88 18.55 -6.69
N ASN A 228 16.81 18.13 -7.56
CA ASN A 228 16.62 18.10 -9.02
C ASN A 228 16.43 16.70 -9.62
N LEU A 229 16.24 15.65 -8.81
CA LEU A 229 16.02 14.30 -9.31
C LEU A 229 14.69 14.23 -10.08
N ARG A 230 14.75 13.92 -11.38
CA ARG A 230 13.55 13.66 -12.20
C ARG A 230 13.55 12.21 -12.67
N LEU A 231 12.51 11.48 -12.29
CA LEU A 231 12.26 10.14 -12.83
C LEU A 231 11.62 10.30 -14.20
N SER A 232 12.28 9.81 -15.25
CA SER A 232 11.72 9.80 -16.60
C SER A 232 11.10 8.45 -16.89
N MET A 233 9.88 8.48 -17.43
CA MET A 233 9.11 7.28 -17.75
C MET A 233 8.62 7.38 -19.18
N THR A 234 8.50 6.26 -19.88
CA THR A 234 7.86 6.24 -21.20
C THR A 234 6.37 6.51 -21.00
N LEU A 235 5.93 7.65 -21.52
CA LEU A 235 4.53 8.05 -21.48
C LEU A 235 3.93 7.71 -22.83
N TYR A 236 2.97 6.81 -22.85
CA TYR A 236 2.22 6.47 -24.05
C TYR A 236 0.95 7.32 -24.07
N LYS A 237 0.74 8.03 -25.18
CA LYS A 237 -0.50 8.74 -25.45
C LYS A 237 -1.48 7.73 -26.05
N PHE A 238 -2.53 7.39 -25.32
CA PHE A 238 -3.67 6.64 -25.83
C PHE A 238 -4.81 7.60 -26.15
#